data_AF-A0A8J6TF80-F1
#
_entry.id   AF-A0A8J6TF80-F1
#
_cell.length_a   1.000
_cell.length_b   1.000
_cell.length_c   1.000
_cell.angle_alpha   90.00
_cell.angle_beta   90.00
_cell.angle_gamma   90.00
#
_symmetry.space_group_name_H-M   'P 1'
#
loop_
_entity.id
_entity.type
_entity.pdbx_description
1 polymer ?
#
loop_
_entity_poly.entity_id
_entity_poly.type
_entity_poly.pdbx_seq_one_letter_code
_entity_poly.pdbx_strand_id
1 'polypeptide(L)'
;MQTESQRELSLLEQIEQDPDITQASLARQLGVAVGTVNWHIKRLIEKGYVKVRRAERKKLRYIITAEGIALRARLTVDYIEQSFNLYRRIRQRVQEQLDVLSAAGYARVRISGNGEIAEVCKLTCLEKGIEVVEDESAPLLEIRGMKILLLNTKSTKVLKGKNKRLFL
;
A
#
# COMPACT_ATOMS: atom_id res chain seq x y z
N MET A 1 2.85 -3.25 8.73
CA MET A 1 1.98 -4.11 9.56
C MET A 1 0.56 -3.97 9.06
N GLN A 2 -0.14 -5.06 8.77
CA GLN A 2 -1.55 -5.00 8.39
C GLN A 2 -2.38 -4.44 9.55
N THR A 3 -3.38 -3.61 9.23
CA THR A 3 -4.35 -3.13 10.22
C THR A 3 -5.27 -4.27 10.66
N GLU A 4 -5.92 -4.11 11.81
CA GLU A 4 -6.91 -5.08 12.26
C GLU A 4 -8.03 -5.28 11.22
N SER A 5 -8.54 -4.20 10.64
CA SER A 5 -9.56 -4.22 9.58
C SER A 5 -9.12 -4.99 8.33
N GLN A 6 -7.85 -4.87 7.92
CA GLN A 6 -7.30 -5.63 6.81
C GLN A 6 -7.21 -7.13 7.11
N ARG A 7 -6.90 -7.50 8.37
CA ARG A 7 -6.92 -8.92 8.78
C ARG A 7 -8.33 -9.49 8.82
N GLU A 8 -9.30 -8.74 9.36
CA GLU A 8 -10.71 -9.14 9.34
C GLU A 8 -11.22 -9.33 7.90
N LEU A 9 -10.90 -8.39 7.00
CA LEU A 9 -11.21 -8.50 5.57
C LEU A 9 -10.61 -9.78 4.96
N SER A 10 -9.31 -9.99 5.15
CA SER A 10 -8.59 -11.15 4.59
C SER A 10 -9.16 -12.48 5.13
N LEU A 11 -9.50 -12.54 6.42
CA LEU A 11 -10.13 -13.72 7.03
C LEU A 11 -11.49 -14.02 6.40
N LEU A 12 -12.33 -13.00 6.22
CA LEU A 12 -13.65 -13.16 5.60
C LEU A 12 -13.53 -13.57 4.13
N GLU A 13 -12.54 -13.07 3.39
CA GLU A 13 -12.27 -13.51 2.01
C GLU A 13 -11.83 -14.98 1.95
N GLN A 14 -10.90 -15.40 2.83
CA GLN A 14 -10.42 -16.79 2.84
C GLN A 14 -11.51 -17.77 3.29
N ILE A 15 -12.35 -17.40 4.26
CA ILE A 15 -13.49 -18.24 4.68
C ILE A 15 -14.55 -18.36 3.58
N GLU A 16 -14.78 -17.30 2.81
CA GLU A 16 -15.72 -17.37 1.67
C GLU A 16 -15.20 -18.32 0.59
N GLN A 17 -13.89 -18.24 0.29
CA GLN A 17 -13.25 -19.09 -0.72
C GLN A 17 -13.20 -20.55 -0.29
N ASP A 18 -12.87 -20.82 0.99
CA ASP A 18 -12.85 -22.15 1.57
C ASP A 18 -13.50 -22.15 2.97
N PRO A 19 -14.79 -22.49 3.06
CA PRO A 19 -15.52 -22.61 4.34
C PRO A 19 -14.93 -23.65 5.29
N ASP A 20 -14.16 -24.61 4.78
CA ASP A 20 -13.60 -25.74 5.52
C ASP A 20 -12.12 -25.50 5.90
N ILE A 21 -11.61 -24.29 5.67
CA ILE A 21 -10.23 -23.91 5.93
C ILE A 21 -9.88 -24.03 7.42
N THR A 22 -8.67 -24.52 7.72
CA THR A 22 -8.20 -24.62 9.10
C THR A 22 -7.58 -23.31 9.58
N GLN A 23 -7.67 -23.04 10.89
CA GLN A 23 -6.99 -21.87 11.49
C GLN A 23 -5.47 -21.88 11.27
N ALA A 24 -4.86 -23.07 11.19
CA ALA A 24 -3.44 -23.21 10.87
C ALA A 24 -3.12 -22.81 9.42
N SER A 25 -4.00 -23.14 8.47
CA SER A 25 -3.86 -22.70 7.07
C SER A 25 -4.02 -21.18 6.94
N LEU A 26 -5.05 -20.61 7.56
CA LEU A 26 -5.27 -19.17 7.63
C LEU A 26 -4.05 -18.45 8.21
N ALA A 27 -3.48 -18.97 9.30
CA ALA A 27 -2.32 -18.38 9.95
C ALA A 27 -1.08 -18.35 9.03
N ARG A 28 -0.86 -19.45 8.29
CA ARG A 28 0.21 -19.56 7.30
C ARG A 28 0.04 -18.56 6.16
N GLN A 29 -1.16 -18.46 5.59
CA GLN A 29 -1.45 -17.53 4.49
C GLN A 29 -1.31 -16.06 4.92
N LEU A 30 -1.73 -15.73 6.15
CA LEU A 30 -1.68 -14.37 6.68
C LEU A 30 -0.32 -14.01 7.31
N GLY A 31 0.60 -14.97 7.45
CA GLY A 31 1.91 -14.75 8.08
C GLY A 31 1.82 -14.38 9.57
N VAL A 32 0.87 -14.96 10.30
CA VAL A 32 0.63 -14.70 11.73
C VAL A 32 0.62 -15.99 12.55
N ALA A 33 0.62 -15.86 13.88
CA ALA A 33 0.45 -17.01 14.76
C ALA A 33 -0.98 -17.57 14.70
N VAL A 34 -1.13 -18.89 14.90
CA VAL A 34 -2.46 -19.54 14.95
C VAL A 34 -3.36 -18.95 16.04
N GLY A 35 -2.77 -18.55 17.17
CA GLY A 35 -3.50 -17.86 18.25
C GLY A 35 -4.12 -16.53 17.80
N THR A 36 -3.46 -15.78 16.93
CA THR A 36 -3.98 -14.54 16.35
C THR A 36 -5.22 -14.80 15.49
N VAL A 37 -5.16 -15.83 14.63
CA VAL A 37 -6.33 -16.25 13.84
C VAL A 37 -7.47 -16.69 14.75
N ASN A 38 -7.20 -17.56 15.73
CA ASN A 38 -8.23 -18.03 16.66
C ASN A 38 -8.92 -16.87 17.38
N TRP A 39 -8.16 -15.86 17.83
CA TRP A 39 -8.70 -14.66 18.46
C TRP A 39 -9.62 -13.88 17.51
N HIS A 40 -9.19 -13.60 16.28
CA HIS A 40 -10.03 -12.91 15.30
C HIS A 40 -11.29 -13.70 14.95
N ILE A 41 -11.19 -15.02 14.76
CA ILE A 41 -12.35 -15.88 14.46
C ILE A 41 -13.36 -15.85 15.60
N LYS A 42 -12.92 -15.99 16.85
CA LYS A 42 -13.82 -15.88 18.02
C LYS A 42 -14.53 -14.53 18.06
N ARG A 43 -13.79 -13.45 17.82
CA ARG A 43 -14.35 -12.09 17.77
C ARG A 43 -15.38 -11.92 16.65
N LEU A 44 -15.12 -12.46 15.46
CA LEU A 44 -16.07 -12.44 14.34
C LEU A 44 -17.33 -13.27 14.65
N ILE A 45 -17.19 -14.37 15.39
CA ILE A 45 -18.33 -15.19 15.87
C ILE A 45 -19.15 -14.43 16.92
N GLU A 46 -18.49 -13.84 17.93
CA GLU A 46 -19.13 -13.06 18.98
C GLU A 46 -19.91 -11.86 18.43
N LYS A 47 -19.38 -11.21 17.39
CA LYS A 47 -20.06 -10.12 16.68
C LYS A 47 -21.16 -10.60 15.71
N GLY A 48 -21.34 -11.91 15.52
CA GLY A 48 -22.35 -12.48 14.64
C GLY A 48 -22.02 -12.46 13.14
N TYR A 49 -20.79 -12.15 12.75
CA TYR A 49 -20.34 -12.10 11.35
C TYR A 49 -19.97 -13.46 10.77
N VAL A 50 -19.57 -14.39 11.64
CA VAL A 50 -19.23 -15.77 11.27
C VAL A 50 -19.98 -16.74 12.18
N LYS A 51 -20.48 -17.83 11.63
CA LYS A 51 -20.99 -18.99 12.36
C LYS A 51 -20.06 -20.16 12.15
N VAL A 52 -19.90 -21.00 13.18
CA VAL A 52 -19.15 -22.25 13.08
C VAL A 52 -20.11 -23.43 13.21
N ARG A 53 -19.95 -24.41 12.33
CA ARG A 53 -20.63 -25.71 12.41
C ARG A 53 -19.61 -26.83 12.43
N ARG A 54 -19.94 -27.94 13.08
CA ARG A 54 -19.15 -29.18 12.95
C ARG A 54 -19.53 -29.83 11.61
N ALA A 55 -18.56 -29.94 10.71
CA ALA A 55 -18.73 -30.73 9.49
C ALA A 55 -18.49 -32.22 9.78
N GLU A 56 -17.47 -32.52 10.59
CA GLU A 56 -17.12 -33.87 11.03
C GLU A 56 -16.58 -33.85 12.47
N ARG A 57 -16.25 -35.01 13.04
CA ARG A 57 -15.75 -35.14 14.43
C ARG A 57 -14.55 -34.23 14.73
N LYS A 58 -13.70 -33.93 13.74
CA LYS A 58 -12.52 -33.05 13.86
C LYS A 58 -12.53 -31.84 12.93
N LYS A 59 -13.55 -31.69 12.08
CA LYS A 59 -13.59 -30.66 11.02
C LYS A 59 -14.65 -29.61 11.33
N LEU A 60 -14.21 -28.35 11.38
CA LEU A 60 -15.09 -27.19 11.51
C LEU A 60 -15.36 -26.61 10.13
N ARG A 61 -16.58 -26.09 9.96
CA ARG A 61 -16.99 -25.29 8.80
C ARG A 61 -17.38 -23.90 9.27
N TYR A 62 -16.76 -22.89 8.69
CA TYR A 62 -17.05 -21.48 8.92
C TYR A 62 -18.05 -20.99 7.87
N ILE A 63 -19.07 -20.27 8.30
CA ILE A 63 -20.14 -19.74 7.44
C ILE A 63 -20.26 -18.25 7.71
N ILE A 64 -20.06 -17.43 6.69
CA ILE A 64 -20.25 -15.98 6.80
C ILE A 64 -21.75 -15.69 6.82
N THR A 65 -22.19 -14.86 7.76
CA THR A 65 -23.60 -14.43 7.85
C THR A 65 -23.89 -13.30 6.87
N ALA A 66 -25.17 -12.91 6.73
CA ALA A 66 -25.52 -11.76 5.89
C ALA A 66 -24.83 -10.48 6.40
N GLU A 67 -24.75 -10.31 7.72
CA GLU A 67 -24.05 -9.21 8.38
C GLU A 67 -22.54 -9.28 8.14
N GLY A 68 -21.96 -10.49 8.09
CA GLY A 68 -20.54 -10.70 7.76
C GLY A 68 -20.20 -10.35 6.31
N ILE A 69 -21.10 -10.67 5.37
CA ILE A 69 -20.97 -10.26 3.96
C ILE A 69 -21.00 -8.73 3.85
N ALA A 70 -21.96 -8.09 4.54
CA ALA A 70 -22.07 -6.63 4.58
C ALA A 70 -20.82 -5.97 5.19
N LEU A 71 -20.27 -6.53 6.27
CA LEU A 71 -19.01 -6.08 6.85
C LEU A 71 -17.87 -6.21 5.83
N ARG A 72 -17.73 -7.37 5.18
CA ARG A 72 -16.67 -7.59 4.19
C ARG A 72 -16.73 -6.55 3.08
N ALA A 73 -17.91 -6.33 2.50
CA ALA A 73 -18.11 -5.31 1.46
C ALA A 73 -17.67 -3.92 1.93
N ARG A 74 -18.05 -3.51 3.14
CA ARG A 74 -17.60 -2.24 3.74
C ARG A 74 -16.07 -2.18 3.89
N LEU A 75 -15.47 -3.23 4.45
CA LEU A 75 -14.01 -3.30 4.62
C LEU A 75 -13.27 -3.25 3.28
N THR A 76 -13.82 -3.86 2.22
CA THR A 76 -13.28 -3.78 0.86
C THR A 76 -13.30 -2.35 0.34
N VAL A 77 -14.42 -1.63 0.52
CA VAL A 77 -14.53 -0.20 0.13
C VAL A 77 -13.49 0.63 0.91
N ASP A 78 -13.43 0.47 2.23
CA ASP A 78 -12.46 1.19 3.08
C ASP A 78 -11.01 0.91 2.64
N TYR A 79 -10.69 -0.34 2.28
CA TYR A 79 -9.36 -0.71 1.78
C TYR A 79 -9.02 -0.02 0.45
N ILE A 80 -9.98 0.02 -0.49
CA ILE A 80 -9.82 0.69 -1.78
C ILE A 80 -9.59 2.19 -1.58
N GLU A 81 -10.39 2.84 -0.72
CA GLU A 81 -10.23 4.25 -0.41
C GLU A 81 -8.85 4.57 0.20
N GLN A 82 -8.40 3.75 1.16
CA GLN A 82 -7.07 3.88 1.76
C GLN A 82 -5.96 3.72 0.71
N SER A 83 -6.12 2.79 -0.22
CA SER A 83 -5.17 2.54 -1.32
C SER A 83 -5.09 3.74 -2.27
N PHE A 84 -6.23 4.30 -2.68
CA PHE A 84 -6.24 5.53 -3.48
C PHE A 84 -5.63 6.72 -2.75
N ASN A 85 -5.89 6.87 -1.45
CA ASN A 85 -5.28 7.93 -0.64
C ASN A 85 -3.75 7.76 -0.54
N LEU A 86 -3.25 6.52 -0.45
CA LEU A 86 -1.82 6.25 -0.52
C LEU A 86 -1.23 6.65 -1.88
N TYR A 87 -1.87 6.24 -2.98
CA TYR A 87 -1.47 6.62 -4.33
C TYR A 87 -1.41 8.15 -4.50
N ARG A 88 -2.45 8.88 -4.10
CA ARG A 88 -2.50 10.35 -4.18
C ARG A 88 -1.34 11.00 -3.42
N ARG A 89 -1.02 10.51 -2.22
CA ARG A 89 0.12 11.01 -1.42
C ARG A 89 1.46 10.74 -2.08
N ILE A 90 1.64 9.57 -2.70
CA ILE A 90 2.86 9.25 -3.44
C ILE A 90 3.00 10.17 -4.64
N ARG A 91 1.95 10.27 -5.48
CA ARG A 91 1.93 11.16 -6.65
C ARG A 91 2.21 12.61 -6.27
N GLN A 92 1.61 13.11 -5.19
CA GLN A 92 1.88 14.47 -4.69
C GLN A 92 3.37 14.66 -4.34
N ARG A 93 3.99 13.70 -3.65
CA ARG A 93 5.44 13.78 -3.34
C ARG A 93 6.31 13.79 -4.59
N VAL A 94 5.96 12.99 -5.60
CA VAL A 94 6.65 13.02 -6.90
C VAL A 94 6.51 14.41 -7.50
N GLN A 95 5.29 14.94 -7.57
CA GLN A 95 4.99 16.26 -8.12
C GLN A 95 5.85 17.35 -7.48
N GLU A 96 5.94 17.36 -6.15
CA GLU A 96 6.74 18.30 -5.36
C GLU A 96 8.24 18.20 -5.71
N GLN A 97 8.78 16.99 -5.88
CA GLN A 97 10.17 16.83 -6.31
C GLN A 97 10.39 17.31 -7.75
N LEU A 98 9.44 17.05 -8.64
CA LEU A 98 9.52 17.49 -10.03
C LEU A 98 9.39 19.02 -10.16
N ASP A 99 8.57 19.67 -9.33
CA ASP A 99 8.53 21.14 -9.26
C ASP A 99 9.89 21.73 -8.86
N VAL A 100 10.57 21.11 -7.88
CA VAL A 100 11.94 21.48 -7.49
C VAL A 100 12.93 21.27 -8.64
N LEU A 101 12.82 20.15 -9.36
CA LEU A 101 13.66 19.84 -10.52
C LEU A 101 13.52 20.89 -11.61
N SER A 102 12.28 21.23 -12.00
CA SER A 102 12.00 22.24 -13.02
C SER A 102 12.45 23.63 -12.59
N ALA A 103 12.24 24.00 -11.32
CA ALA A 103 12.75 25.27 -10.78
C ALA A 103 14.28 25.35 -10.75
N ALA A 104 14.98 24.21 -10.74
CA ALA A 104 16.43 24.13 -10.89
C ALA A 104 16.89 24.15 -12.36
N GLY A 105 15.97 24.21 -13.33
CA GLY A 105 16.25 24.31 -14.76
C GLY A 105 16.42 22.99 -15.49
N TYR A 106 16.05 21.86 -14.87
CA TYR A 106 16.15 20.55 -15.49
C TYR A 106 14.82 20.11 -16.11
N ALA A 107 14.91 19.55 -17.33
CA ALA A 107 13.79 18.93 -18.04
C ALA A 107 13.92 17.40 -18.14
N ARG A 108 14.97 16.83 -17.52
CA ARG A 108 15.29 15.40 -17.58
C ARG A 108 15.67 14.88 -16.20
N VAL A 109 15.33 13.62 -15.90
CA VAL A 109 15.57 12.99 -14.60
C VAL A 109 15.85 11.50 -14.76
N ARG A 110 16.67 10.94 -13.88
CA ARG A 110 16.81 9.48 -13.71
C ARG A 110 15.90 9.00 -12.58
N ILE A 111 15.46 7.76 -12.63
CA ILE A 111 14.69 7.14 -11.54
C ILE A 111 15.45 5.93 -11.03
N SER A 112 15.68 5.87 -9.70
CA SER A 112 16.20 4.68 -9.04
C SER A 112 15.14 4.08 -8.13
N GLY A 113 14.84 2.81 -8.38
CA GLY A 113 13.82 2.03 -7.70
C GLY A 113 13.01 1.18 -8.67
N ASN A 114 12.14 0.33 -8.13
CA ASN A 114 11.27 -0.57 -8.89
C ASN A 114 9.87 -0.64 -8.28
N GLY A 115 8.98 -1.38 -8.94
CA GLY A 115 7.61 -1.58 -8.52
C GLY A 115 6.71 -0.37 -8.75
N GLU A 116 5.53 -0.38 -8.09
CA GLU A 116 4.44 0.57 -8.35
C GLU A 116 4.85 2.03 -8.16
N ILE A 117 5.70 2.34 -7.18
CA ILE A 117 6.14 3.73 -6.93
C ILE A 117 7.00 4.24 -8.10
N ALA A 118 7.84 3.38 -8.69
CA ALA A 118 8.62 3.75 -9.86
C ALA A 118 7.72 4.04 -11.06
N GLU A 119 6.64 3.30 -11.22
CA GLU A 119 5.66 3.54 -12.28
C GLU A 119 4.90 4.85 -12.07
N VAL A 120 4.48 5.16 -10.83
CA VAL A 120 3.92 6.48 -10.48
C VAL A 120 4.90 7.60 -10.82
N CYS A 121 6.20 7.42 -10.51
CA CYS A 121 7.23 8.40 -10.86
C CYS A 121 7.30 8.65 -12.38
N LYS A 122 7.38 7.59 -13.19
CA LYS A 122 7.46 7.69 -14.66
C LYS A 122 6.23 8.38 -15.25
N LEU A 123 5.03 7.96 -14.86
CA LEU A 123 3.78 8.54 -15.34
C LEU A 123 3.69 10.02 -14.98
N THR A 124 4.06 10.40 -13.74
CA THR A 124 4.05 11.81 -13.32
C THR A 124 5.11 12.63 -14.08
N CYS A 125 6.27 12.05 -14.40
CA CYS A 125 7.27 12.72 -15.25
C CYS A 125 6.71 12.98 -16.65
N LEU A 126 6.06 11.97 -17.26
CA LEU A 126 5.43 12.09 -18.58
C LEU A 126 4.36 13.19 -18.59
N GLU A 127 3.47 13.23 -17.59
CA GLU A 127 2.43 14.25 -17.45
C GLU A 127 3.00 15.69 -17.35
N LYS A 128 4.19 15.84 -16.75
CA LYS A 128 4.86 17.15 -16.62
C LYS A 128 5.81 17.48 -17.77
N GLY A 129 5.93 16.59 -18.77
CA GLY A 129 6.88 16.76 -19.88
C GLY A 129 8.34 16.66 -19.45
N ILE A 130 8.64 15.90 -18.39
CA ILE A 130 9.99 15.64 -17.91
C ILE A 130 10.46 14.30 -18.47
N GLU A 131 11.57 14.31 -19.21
CA GLU A 131 12.11 13.11 -19.83
C GLU A 131 12.79 12.21 -18.78
N VAL A 132 12.42 10.93 -18.75
CA VAL A 132 13.13 9.94 -17.94
C VAL A 132 14.29 9.39 -18.77
N VAL A 133 15.51 9.59 -18.28
CA VAL A 133 16.75 9.22 -18.98
C VAL A 133 17.60 8.29 -18.12
N GLU A 134 18.69 7.76 -18.70
CA GLU A 134 19.72 6.98 -17.98
C GLU A 134 21.04 7.75 -17.81
N ASP A 135 21.21 8.89 -18.49
CA ASP A 135 22.43 9.72 -18.45
C ASP A 135 22.74 10.25 -17.04
N GLU A 136 23.92 9.93 -16.53
CA GLU A 136 24.40 10.34 -15.20
C GLU A 136 24.46 11.87 -15.02
N SER A 137 24.49 12.63 -16.12
CA SER A 137 24.41 14.09 -16.10
C SER A 137 23.05 14.63 -15.65
N ALA A 138 22.00 13.78 -15.57
CA ALA A 138 20.68 14.15 -15.09
C ALA A 138 20.51 13.85 -13.58
N PRO A 139 19.76 14.71 -12.85
CA PRO A 139 19.41 14.49 -11.44
C PRO A 139 18.71 13.15 -11.21
N LEU A 140 18.83 12.61 -10.00
CA LEU A 140 18.27 11.31 -9.63
C LEU A 140 17.06 11.46 -8.71
N LEU A 141 15.93 10.90 -9.12
CA LEU A 141 14.77 10.66 -8.28
C LEU A 141 14.89 9.27 -7.63
N GLU A 142 15.28 9.24 -6.37
CA GLU A 142 15.56 8.02 -5.63
C GLU A 142 14.34 7.62 -4.77
N ILE A 143 13.90 6.37 -4.94
CA ILE A 143 12.78 5.78 -4.19
C ILE A 143 13.34 5.00 -3.00
N ARG A 144 13.00 5.43 -1.79
CA ARG A 144 13.38 4.77 -0.52
C ARG A 144 12.12 4.40 0.27
N GLY A 145 11.57 3.23 -0.02
CA GLY A 145 10.25 2.86 0.47
C GLY A 145 9.20 3.85 -0.04
N MET A 146 8.48 4.51 0.86
CA MET A 146 7.48 5.54 0.49
C MET A 146 8.06 6.96 0.32
N LYS A 147 9.36 7.15 0.56
CA LYS A 147 10.02 8.44 0.41
C LYS A 147 10.56 8.56 -1.01
N ILE A 148 10.40 9.75 -1.59
CA ILE A 148 10.92 10.10 -2.90
C ILE A 148 11.86 11.28 -2.68
N LEU A 149 13.12 11.12 -3.06
CA LEU A 149 14.18 12.10 -2.86
C LEU A 149 14.75 12.54 -4.21
N LEU A 150 14.97 13.83 -4.39
CA LEU A 150 15.67 14.35 -5.55
C LEU A 150 17.14 14.66 -5.21
N LEU A 151 18.07 14.01 -5.88
CA LEU A 151 19.52 14.13 -5.68
C LEU A 151 20.21 14.79 -6.87
N ASN A 152 21.23 15.61 -6.59
CA ASN A 152 22.00 16.31 -7.62
C ASN A 152 23.05 15.40 -8.28
N THR A 153 23.46 15.76 -9.49
CA THR A 153 24.42 15.04 -10.34
C THR A 153 25.86 15.06 -9.82
N LYS A 154 26.22 16.09 -9.04
CA LYS A 154 27.58 16.31 -8.52
C LYS A 154 27.76 16.03 -7.02
N SER A 155 26.70 15.63 -6.31
CA SER A 155 26.73 15.37 -4.87
C SER A 155 25.48 14.61 -4.42
N THR A 156 25.61 13.66 -3.50
CA THR A 156 24.48 12.97 -2.81
C THR A 156 23.61 13.89 -1.94
N LYS A 157 23.76 15.22 -2.08
CA LYS A 157 22.93 16.23 -1.43
C LYS A 157 21.59 16.36 -2.16
N VAL A 158 20.53 16.47 -1.35
CA VAL A 158 19.17 16.73 -1.84
C VAL A 158 19.12 18.06 -2.56
N LEU A 159 18.58 18.06 -3.78
CA LEU A 159 18.32 19.27 -4.55
C LEU A 159 17.27 20.11 -3.81
N LYS A 160 17.62 21.36 -3.47
CA LYS A 160 16.71 22.33 -2.88
C LYS A 160 16.33 23.35 -3.94
N GLY A 161 15.02 23.61 -4.09
CA GLY A 161 14.53 24.65 -4.98
C GLY A 161 15.12 26.01 -4.60
N LYS A 162 15.53 26.80 -5.60
CA LYS A 162 15.96 28.18 -5.41
C LYS A 162 14.74 29.05 -5.07
N ASN A 163 14.29 29.04 -3.81
CA ASN A 163 13.69 30.21 -3.15
C ASN A 163 13.31 29.95 -1.69
N LYS A 164 14.14 30.46 -0.78
CA LYS A 164 13.74 31.22 0.41
C LYS A 164 14.99 31.87 1.04
N ARG A 165 15.39 33.01 0.47
CA ARG A 165 16.09 34.12 1.12
C ARG A 165 15.52 35.38 0.45
N LEU A 166 15.15 36.48 1.09
CA LEU A 166 14.96 36.92 2.47
C LEU A 166 14.63 38.42 2.29
N PHE A 167 13.48 38.95 2.73
CA PHE A 167 13.19 40.39 2.94
C PHE A 167 11.85 40.42 3.71
N LEU A 168 11.66 40.94 4.93
CA LEU A 168 12.46 41.63 5.94
C LEU A 168 12.13 40.99 7.31
#